data_AF-A0A6L8CLX0-F1
#
_entry.id   AF-A0A6L8CLX0-F1
#
_cell.length_a   1.000
_cell.length_b   1.000
_cell.length_c   1.000
_cell.angle_alpha   90.00
_cell.angle_beta   90.00
_cell.angle_gamma   90.00
#
_symmetry.space_group_name_H-M   'P 1'
#
loop_
_entity.id
_entity.type
_entity.pdbx_description
1 polymer ?
#
loop_
_entity_poly.entity_id
_entity_poly.type
_entity_poly.pdbx_seq_one_letter_code
_entity_poly.pdbx_strand_id
1 'polypeptide(L)'
;MAARKTLKLTKRTVDSLCISSGDTVVWDRDLPGFGLRVYSTGRKVWCVQARGPRGITKRKALGLHGEITPDEARQRATAAIDRIRQGLSPEPPREDSEPTIADLAERYMESHVRVNCRPNTITNLAKALRIYIVPELGHLRLSEVDRTHVSSLHHKLRDKPWQANYVVDLLSGMLRLAEAWGMTQPGRNPCRSVRRYRLQARERFLSPEEYRALGRVLNEAEDNGTVIPSAFSCSRAAGRTRF
;
A
#
# COMPACT_ATOMS: atom_id res chain seq x y z
N MET A 1 -17.17 -29.63 -38.38
CA MET A 1 -16.10 -29.42 -37.37
C MET A 1 -14.78 -29.19 -38.12
N ALA A 2 -14.29 -27.96 -38.19
CA ALA A 2 -13.06 -27.64 -38.91
C ALA A 2 -11.87 -28.38 -38.28
N ALA A 3 -11.09 -29.09 -39.11
CA ALA A 3 -9.90 -29.81 -38.70
C ALA A 3 -8.96 -28.88 -37.91
N ARG A 4 -8.64 -29.25 -36.67
CA ARG A 4 -7.65 -28.54 -35.85
C ARG A 4 -6.29 -28.67 -36.57
N LYS A 5 -5.83 -27.59 -37.19
CA LYS A 5 -4.51 -27.54 -37.81
C LYS A 5 -3.48 -27.48 -36.69
N THR A 6 -2.97 -28.65 -36.32
CA THR A 6 -1.93 -28.82 -35.29
C THR A 6 -0.57 -28.75 -35.97
N LEU A 7 0.23 -27.73 -35.67
CA LEU A 7 1.54 -27.51 -36.26
C LEU A 7 2.55 -27.21 -35.15
N LYS A 8 3.81 -27.61 -35.33
CA LYS A 8 4.87 -27.19 -34.42
C LYS A 8 5.16 -25.71 -34.66
N LEU A 9 4.89 -24.87 -33.65
CA LEU A 9 5.07 -23.43 -33.74
C LEU A 9 6.55 -23.10 -33.51
N THR A 10 7.33 -23.13 -34.61
CA THR A 10 8.71 -22.63 -34.65
C THR A 10 8.73 -21.22 -35.25
N LYS A 11 9.81 -20.45 -35.01
CA LYS A 11 9.97 -19.08 -35.57
C LYS A 11 9.67 -19.02 -37.07
N ARG A 12 10.25 -19.93 -37.86
CA ARG A 12 10.02 -20.03 -39.31
C ARG A 12 8.56 -20.31 -39.67
N THR A 13 7.94 -21.29 -39.00
CA THR A 13 6.53 -21.64 -39.23
C THR A 13 5.63 -20.45 -38.91
N VAL A 14 5.89 -19.77 -37.81
CA VAL A 14 5.10 -18.63 -37.33
C VAL A 14 5.23 -17.43 -38.24
N ASP A 15 6.44 -17.10 -38.70
CA ASP A 15 6.66 -15.96 -39.59
C ASP A 15 5.97 -16.17 -40.95
N SER A 16 5.98 -17.39 -41.49
CA SER A 16 5.32 -17.75 -42.74
C SER A 16 3.78 -17.84 -42.70
N LEU A 17 3.17 -17.82 -41.50
CA LEU A 17 1.72 -17.92 -41.36
C LEU A 17 1.02 -16.60 -41.73
N CYS A 18 0.29 -16.62 -42.84
CA CYS A 18 -0.63 -15.58 -43.26
C CYS A 18 -2.01 -16.20 -43.53
N ILE A 19 -3.08 -15.47 -43.23
CA ILE A 19 -4.46 -15.90 -43.48
C ILE A 19 -5.14 -14.85 -44.35
N SER A 20 -5.88 -15.31 -45.36
CA SER A 20 -6.54 -14.48 -46.36
C SER A 20 -7.79 -13.76 -45.86
N SER A 21 -8.51 -14.30 -44.85
CA SER A 21 -9.65 -13.62 -44.25
C SER A 21 -9.96 -14.13 -42.83
N GLY A 22 -10.46 -13.22 -41.97
CA GLY A 22 -10.84 -13.52 -40.59
C GLY A 22 -9.65 -13.70 -39.64
N ASP A 23 -9.86 -14.49 -38.59
CA ASP A 23 -8.83 -14.87 -37.64
C ASP A 23 -8.86 -16.38 -37.39
N THR A 24 -7.69 -17.00 -37.27
CA THR A 24 -7.58 -18.44 -36.97
C THR A 24 -6.57 -18.66 -35.87
N VAL A 25 -6.88 -19.61 -34.99
CA VAL A 25 -5.94 -20.09 -33.97
C VAL A 25 -5.26 -21.35 -34.47
N VAL A 26 -3.94 -21.27 -34.66
CA VAL A 26 -3.09 -22.43 -34.97
C VAL A 26 -2.56 -22.98 -33.65
N TRP A 27 -2.83 -24.25 -33.36
CA TRP A 27 -2.43 -24.88 -32.10
C TRP A 27 -1.07 -25.54 -32.23
N ASP A 28 -0.27 -25.43 -31.18
CA ASP A 28 1.02 -26.09 -31.08
C ASP A 28 0.85 -27.61 -30.95
N ARG A 29 1.74 -28.37 -31.58
CA ARG A 29 1.77 -29.83 -31.49
C ARG A 29 2.35 -30.33 -30.16
N ASP A 30 3.35 -29.62 -29.62
CA ASP A 30 4.14 -30.09 -28.49
C ASP A 30 3.50 -29.70 -27.15
N LEU A 31 2.75 -28.59 -27.11
CA LEU A 31 2.06 -28.10 -25.91
C LEU A 31 0.52 -27.98 -26.12
N PRO A 32 -0.28 -28.96 -25.65
CA PRO A 32 -1.72 -28.91 -25.76
C PRO A 32 -2.33 -27.70 -25.05
N GLY A 33 -3.12 -26.92 -25.78
CA GLY A 33 -3.73 -25.70 -25.26
C GLY A 33 -2.89 -24.45 -25.45
N PHE A 34 -1.68 -24.54 -26.03
CA PHE A 34 -0.92 -23.39 -26.51
C PHE A 34 -1.14 -23.19 -28.02
N GLY A 35 -1.33 -21.95 -28.44
CA GLY A 35 -1.54 -21.63 -29.84
C GLY A 35 -1.22 -20.19 -30.20
N LEU A 36 -1.24 -19.92 -31.49
CA LEU A 36 -1.07 -18.59 -32.06
C LEU A 36 -2.35 -18.18 -32.79
N ARG A 37 -2.97 -17.10 -32.34
CA ARG A 37 -4.07 -16.44 -33.05
C ARG A 37 -3.48 -15.50 -34.10
N VAL A 38 -3.73 -15.80 -35.35
CA VAL A 38 -3.30 -14.98 -36.50
C VAL A 38 -4.52 -14.26 -37.04
N TYR A 39 -4.40 -12.96 -37.23
CA TYR A 39 -5.43 -12.10 -37.82
C TYR A 39 -5.11 -11.86 -39.31
N SER A 40 -6.13 -11.62 -40.13
CA SER A 40 -5.97 -11.26 -41.56
C SER A 40 -5.14 -9.98 -41.78
N THR A 41 -5.06 -9.11 -40.76
CA THR A 41 -4.21 -7.90 -40.76
C THR A 41 -2.72 -8.21 -40.57
N GLY A 42 -2.34 -9.47 -40.39
CA GLY A 42 -0.96 -9.89 -40.12
C GLY A 42 -0.58 -9.84 -38.63
N ARG A 43 -1.45 -9.29 -37.76
CA ARG A 43 -1.25 -9.33 -36.31
C ARG A 43 -1.27 -10.78 -35.81
N LYS A 44 -0.31 -11.13 -34.95
CA LYS A 44 -0.13 -12.48 -34.40
C LYS A 44 -0.06 -12.39 -32.88
N VAL A 45 -0.93 -13.12 -32.18
CA VAL A 45 -1.06 -13.08 -30.71
C VAL A 45 -0.98 -14.50 -30.17
N TRP A 46 -0.03 -14.73 -29.27
CA TRP A 46 0.09 -15.99 -28.53
C TRP A 46 -1.07 -16.14 -27.56
N CYS A 47 -1.66 -17.34 -27.49
CA CYS A 47 -2.77 -17.62 -26.60
C CYS A 47 -2.66 -19.00 -25.96
N VAL A 48 -3.30 -19.10 -24.80
CA VAL A 48 -3.46 -20.34 -24.05
C VAL A 48 -4.93 -20.63 -23.84
N GLN A 49 -5.31 -21.89 -23.92
CA GLN A 49 -6.65 -22.40 -23.61
C GLN A 49 -6.52 -23.70 -22.81
N ALA A 50 -6.94 -23.65 -21.55
CA ALA A 50 -6.93 -24.82 -20.66
C ALA A 50 -8.24 -24.93 -19.87
N ARG A 51 -8.52 -26.13 -19.39
CA ARG A 51 -9.68 -26.43 -18.52
C ARG A 51 -9.23 -26.40 -17.07
N GLY A 52 -9.96 -25.66 -16.25
CA GLY A 52 -9.77 -25.67 -14.79
C GLY A 52 -10.50 -26.83 -14.10
N PRO A 53 -10.34 -26.97 -12.77
CA PRO A 53 -10.92 -28.07 -11.97
C PRO A 53 -12.44 -28.20 -12.10
N ARG A 54 -13.15 -27.08 -12.31
CA ARG A 54 -14.61 -27.04 -12.47
C ARG A 54 -15.09 -27.31 -13.90
N GLY A 55 -14.24 -27.84 -14.78
CA GLY A 55 -14.53 -28.06 -16.21
C GLY A 55 -14.62 -26.78 -17.06
N ILE A 56 -14.52 -25.60 -16.43
CA ILE A 56 -14.59 -24.30 -17.11
C ILE A 56 -13.33 -24.12 -17.96
N THR A 57 -13.53 -23.92 -19.27
CA THR A 57 -12.45 -23.62 -20.20
C THR A 57 -12.12 -22.12 -20.13
N LYS A 58 -10.87 -21.79 -19.80
CA LYS A 58 -10.37 -20.41 -19.81
C LYS A 58 -9.42 -20.23 -20.99
N ARG A 59 -9.60 -19.14 -21.74
CA ARG A 59 -8.69 -18.71 -22.81
C ARG A 59 -8.06 -17.38 -22.41
N LYS A 60 -6.75 -17.25 -22.60
CA LYS A 60 -5.99 -16.03 -22.27
C LYS A 60 -4.95 -15.73 -23.36
N ALA A 61 -4.75 -14.46 -23.67
CA ALA A 61 -3.66 -14.01 -24.53
C ALA A 61 -2.38 -13.82 -23.71
N LEU A 62 -1.24 -14.29 -24.24
CA LEU A 62 0.07 -14.27 -23.59
C LEU A 62 0.98 -13.13 -24.09
N GLY A 63 0.72 -12.61 -25.29
CA GLY A 63 1.47 -11.48 -25.87
C GLY A 63 1.45 -11.46 -27.40
N LEU A 64 1.97 -10.38 -27.98
CA LEU A 64 2.13 -10.23 -29.42
C LEU A 64 3.39 -10.96 -29.92
N HIS A 65 3.28 -11.64 -31.06
CA HIS A 65 4.45 -12.16 -31.76
C HIS A 65 5.28 -10.99 -32.30
N GLY A 66 6.56 -10.94 -31.93
CA GLY A 66 7.45 -9.81 -32.16
C GLY A 66 7.97 -9.20 -30.86
N GLU A 67 7.11 -9.07 -29.85
CA GLU A 67 7.50 -8.68 -28.48
C GLU A 67 8.01 -9.87 -27.65
N ILE A 68 7.43 -11.05 -27.89
CA ILE A 68 7.86 -12.30 -27.25
C ILE A 68 8.23 -13.34 -28.30
N THR A 69 9.33 -14.04 -28.04
CA THR A 69 9.79 -15.13 -28.90
C THR A 69 8.89 -16.38 -28.75
N PRO A 70 8.86 -17.29 -29.74
CA PRO A 70 8.08 -18.52 -29.63
C PRO A 70 8.44 -19.37 -28.41
N ASP A 71 9.72 -19.40 -28.01
CA ASP A 71 10.17 -20.19 -26.88
C ASP A 71 9.78 -19.56 -25.54
N GLU A 72 9.88 -18.23 -25.39
CA GLU A 72 9.35 -17.51 -24.24
C GLU A 72 7.83 -17.65 -24.14
N ALA A 73 7.12 -17.58 -25.27
CA ALA A 73 5.68 -17.78 -25.33
C ALA A 73 5.31 -19.20 -24.87
N ARG A 74 6.10 -20.22 -25.25
CA ARG A 74 5.91 -21.61 -24.80
C ARG A 74 6.14 -21.75 -23.29
N GLN A 75 7.19 -21.13 -22.73
CA GLN A 75 7.43 -21.13 -21.28
C GLN A 75 6.29 -20.46 -20.50
N ARG A 76 5.83 -19.27 -20.95
CA ARG A 76 4.69 -18.56 -20.35
C ARG A 76 3.39 -19.37 -20.46
N ALA A 77 3.20 -20.08 -21.57
CA ALA A 77 2.05 -20.94 -21.77
C ALA A 77 2.04 -22.12 -20.79
N THR A 78 3.18 -22.79 -20.58
CA THR A 78 3.29 -23.89 -19.61
C THR A 78 2.87 -23.43 -18.21
N ALA A 79 3.45 -22.32 -17.73
CA ALA A 79 3.11 -21.76 -16.43
C ALA A 79 1.61 -21.38 -16.32
N ALA A 80 1.04 -20.79 -17.37
CA ALA A 80 -0.38 -20.42 -17.37
C ALA A 80 -1.31 -21.64 -17.39
N ILE A 81 -0.96 -22.72 -18.11
CA ILE A 81 -1.73 -23.97 -18.13
C ILE A 81 -1.74 -24.60 -16.74
N ASP A 82 -0.59 -24.68 -16.07
CA ASP A 82 -0.49 -25.29 -14.74
C ASP A 82 -1.32 -24.52 -13.70
N ARG A 83 -1.27 -23.18 -13.74
CA ARG A 83 -2.13 -22.34 -12.88
C ARG A 83 -3.62 -22.55 -13.15
N ILE A 84 -4.04 -22.61 -14.42
CA ILE A 84 -5.44 -22.88 -14.76
C ILE A 84 -5.87 -24.25 -14.23
N ARG A 85 -5.03 -25.27 -14.36
CA ARG A 85 -5.29 -26.64 -13.86
C ARG A 85 -5.41 -26.68 -12.34
N GLN A 86 -4.63 -25.87 -11.63
CA GLN A 86 -4.73 -25.71 -10.17
C GLN A 86 -5.94 -24.85 -9.74
N GLY A 87 -6.73 -24.33 -10.68
CA GLY A 87 -7.87 -23.46 -10.40
C GLY A 87 -7.49 -21.99 -10.14
N LEU A 88 -6.21 -21.65 -10.27
CA LEU A 88 -5.68 -20.30 -10.13
C LEU A 88 -5.91 -19.48 -11.41
N SER A 89 -5.67 -18.17 -11.33
CA SER A 89 -5.69 -17.29 -12.50
C SER A 89 -4.54 -17.64 -13.46
N PRO A 90 -4.73 -17.59 -14.80
CA PRO A 90 -3.67 -17.90 -15.78
C PRO A 90 -2.41 -17.05 -15.64
N GLU A 91 -2.57 -15.82 -15.16
CA GLU A 91 -1.45 -14.92 -14.88
C GLU A 91 -1.00 -15.08 -13.42
N PRO A 92 0.31 -15.00 -13.13
CA PRO A 92 0.74 -14.68 -11.79
C PRO A 92 0.10 -13.35 -11.37
N PRO A 93 -0.23 -13.14 -10.08
CA PRO A 93 -0.58 -11.82 -9.61
C PRO A 93 0.51 -10.85 -10.07
N ARG A 94 0.12 -9.73 -10.70
CA ARG A 94 1.07 -8.69 -11.11
C ARG A 94 1.81 -8.20 -9.86
N GLU A 95 3.09 -7.88 -9.95
CA GLU A 95 3.82 -7.23 -8.85
C GLU A 95 3.17 -5.87 -8.46
N ASP A 96 2.32 -5.31 -9.31
CA ASP A 96 1.40 -4.19 -9.02
C ASP A 96 0.30 -4.51 -7.99
N SER A 97 0.26 -5.73 -7.44
CA SER A 97 -0.63 -6.11 -6.34
C SER A 97 -0.03 -5.82 -4.97
N GLU A 98 1.23 -5.41 -4.91
CA GLU A 98 1.86 -5.11 -3.63
C GLU A 98 1.24 -3.83 -3.05
N PRO A 99 0.69 -3.88 -1.82
CA PRO A 99 0.06 -2.72 -1.23
C PRO A 99 1.08 -1.61 -1.05
N THR A 100 0.65 -0.38 -1.34
CA THR A 100 1.44 0.81 -1.06
C THR A 100 1.32 1.20 0.42
N ILE A 101 2.16 2.14 0.85
CA ILE A 101 2.01 2.77 2.16
C ILE A 101 0.67 3.51 2.28
N ALA A 102 0.14 4.07 1.18
CA ALA A 102 -1.18 4.70 1.19
C ALA A 102 -2.28 3.67 1.46
N ASP A 103 -2.24 2.51 0.81
CA ASP A 103 -3.19 1.42 1.04
C ASP A 103 -3.11 0.89 2.48
N LEU A 104 -1.88 0.78 3.02
CA LEU A 104 -1.68 0.43 4.42
C LEU A 104 -2.25 1.51 5.36
N ALA A 105 -2.06 2.78 5.06
CA ALA A 105 -2.58 3.90 5.87
C ALA A 105 -4.11 3.87 5.94
N GLU A 106 -4.78 3.62 4.82
CA GLU A 106 -6.23 3.51 4.77
C GLU A 106 -6.73 2.32 5.59
N ARG A 107 -6.16 1.13 5.35
CA ARG A 107 -6.51 -0.09 6.12
C ARG A 107 -6.23 0.08 7.61
N TYR A 108 -5.13 0.74 7.97
CA TYR A 108 -4.78 1.04 9.36
C TYR A 108 -5.82 1.92 10.04
N MET A 109 -6.27 2.97 9.34
CA MET A 109 -7.32 3.85 9.85
C MET A 109 -8.65 3.11 10.07
N GLU A 110 -9.05 2.29 9.10
CA GLU A 110 -10.33 1.56 9.13
C GLU A 110 -10.34 0.45 10.17
N SER A 111 -9.37 -0.48 10.09
CA SER A 111 -9.41 -1.73 10.84
C SER A 111 -8.82 -1.62 12.25
N HIS A 112 -7.98 -0.62 12.53
CA HIS A 112 -7.31 -0.50 13.82
C HIS A 112 -7.64 0.80 14.55
N VAL A 113 -7.47 1.96 13.91
CA VAL A 113 -7.58 3.25 14.58
C VAL A 113 -9.03 3.57 14.95
N ARG A 114 -9.97 3.45 14.01
CA ARG A 114 -11.39 3.73 14.25
C ARG A 114 -12.04 2.82 15.29
N VAL A 115 -11.55 1.59 15.41
CA VAL A 115 -12.08 0.59 16.35
C VAL A 115 -11.52 0.79 17.77
N ASN A 116 -10.23 1.13 17.90
CA ASN A 116 -9.54 1.05 19.18
C ASN A 116 -9.19 2.42 19.81
N CYS A 117 -9.27 3.52 19.06
CA CYS A 117 -8.78 4.82 19.51
C CYS A 117 -9.89 5.80 19.89
N ARG A 118 -9.58 6.71 20.82
CA ARG A 118 -10.45 7.85 21.18
C ARG A 118 -10.55 8.85 20.01
N PRO A 119 -11.65 9.62 19.88
CA PRO A 119 -11.87 10.54 18.75
C PRO A 119 -10.73 11.53 18.46
N ASN A 120 -10.17 12.14 19.51
CA ASN A 120 -9.03 13.07 19.36
C ASN A 120 -7.79 12.36 18.81
N THR A 121 -7.53 11.13 19.26
CA THR A 121 -6.42 10.31 18.76
C THR A 121 -6.60 9.96 17.29
N ILE A 122 -7.82 9.60 16.88
CA ILE A 122 -8.16 9.34 15.46
C ILE A 122 -7.85 10.57 14.61
N THR A 123 -8.25 11.76 15.08
CA THR A 123 -8.05 13.01 14.35
C THR A 123 -6.55 13.36 14.24
N ASN A 124 -5.79 13.17 15.30
CA ASN A 124 -4.35 13.43 15.29
C ASN A 124 -3.59 12.44 14.38
N LEU A 125 -3.94 11.16 14.42
CA LEU A 125 -3.38 10.13 13.53
C LEU A 125 -3.70 10.43 12.06
N ALA A 126 -4.96 10.73 11.74
CA ALA A 126 -5.38 11.07 10.39
C ALA A 126 -4.63 12.30 9.85
N LYS A 127 -4.48 13.34 10.69
CA LYS A 127 -3.68 14.53 10.33
C LYS A 127 -2.22 14.16 10.06
N ALA A 128 -1.61 13.35 10.92
CA ALA A 128 -0.21 12.96 10.76
C ALA A 128 0.02 12.13 9.48
N LEU A 129 -0.89 11.20 9.16
CA LEU A 129 -0.85 10.43 7.92
C LEU A 129 -0.98 11.34 6.70
N ARG A 130 -2.00 12.20 6.68
CA ARG A 130 -2.31 13.08 5.55
C ARG A 130 -1.22 14.10 5.26
N ILE A 131 -0.60 14.67 6.31
CA ILE A 131 0.34 15.79 6.16
C ILE A 131 1.78 15.29 5.96
N TYR A 132 2.17 14.19 6.62
CA TYR A 132 3.58 13.79 6.69
C TYR A 132 3.88 12.47 5.98
N ILE A 133 3.09 11.41 6.23
CA ILE A 133 3.44 10.06 5.75
C ILE A 133 3.00 9.85 4.30
N VAL A 134 1.73 10.09 3.99
CA VAL A 134 1.16 9.80 2.67
C VAL A 134 1.80 10.65 1.55
N PRO A 135 2.05 11.96 1.71
CA PRO A 135 2.66 12.76 0.64
C PRO A 135 4.08 12.31 0.30
N GLU A 136 4.83 11.80 1.27
CA GLU A 136 6.25 11.48 1.13
C GLU A 136 6.49 10.02 0.77
N LEU A 137 5.76 9.10 1.41
CA LEU A 137 5.97 7.65 1.29
C LEU A 137 4.77 6.92 0.68
N GLY A 138 3.62 7.58 0.52
CA GLY A 138 2.37 6.92 0.16
C GLY A 138 2.39 6.19 -1.18
N HIS A 139 3.21 6.64 -2.13
CA HIS A 139 3.36 6.03 -3.45
C HIS A 139 4.31 4.81 -3.46
N LEU A 140 5.12 4.63 -2.42
CA LEU A 140 6.06 3.53 -2.33
C LEU A 140 5.35 2.24 -1.93
N ARG A 141 5.81 1.13 -2.50
CA ARG A 141 5.37 -0.22 -2.11
C ARG A 141 5.94 -0.59 -0.74
N LEU A 142 5.26 -1.50 -0.05
CA LEU A 142 5.72 -1.99 1.25
C LEU A 142 7.14 -2.60 1.21
N SER A 143 7.51 -3.32 0.14
CA SER A 143 8.86 -3.86 -0.06
C SER A 143 9.92 -2.81 -0.38
N GLU A 144 9.53 -1.69 -0.98
CA GLU A 144 10.44 -0.60 -1.41
C GLU A 144 10.81 0.33 -0.25
N VAL A 145 10.01 0.33 0.83
CA VAL A 145 10.30 1.19 1.99
C VAL A 145 11.57 0.72 2.67
N ASP A 146 12.53 1.64 2.74
CA ASP A 146 13.87 1.40 3.28
C ASP A 146 14.21 2.48 4.33
N ARG A 147 15.27 2.23 5.10
CA ARG A 147 15.80 3.16 6.10
C ARG A 147 16.06 4.54 5.52
N THR A 148 16.55 4.64 4.29
CA THR A 148 16.86 5.91 3.61
C THR A 148 15.61 6.80 3.48
N HIS A 149 14.48 6.20 3.09
CA HIS A 149 13.19 6.86 3.01
C HIS A 149 12.72 7.38 4.39
N VAL A 150 12.78 6.54 5.43
CA VAL A 150 12.36 6.93 6.79
C VAL A 150 13.28 8.01 7.38
N SER A 151 14.59 7.89 7.18
CA SER A 151 15.56 8.89 7.64
C SER A 151 15.36 10.24 6.95
N SER A 152 15.02 10.24 5.66
CA SER A 152 14.74 11.46 4.90
C SER A 152 13.48 12.14 5.42
N LEU A 153 12.40 11.37 5.67
CA LEU A 153 11.17 11.88 6.29
C LEU A 153 11.42 12.46 7.69
N HIS A 154 12.20 11.76 8.52
CA HIS A 154 12.54 12.22 9.88
C HIS A 154 13.35 13.53 9.84
N HIS A 155 14.32 13.62 8.93
CA HIS A 155 15.16 14.82 8.76
C HIS A 155 14.38 16.02 8.20
N LYS A 156 13.40 15.80 7.31
CA LYS A 156 12.48 16.86 6.84
C LYS A 156 11.69 17.50 7.98
N LEU A 157 11.46 16.77 9.08
CA LEU A 157 10.72 17.23 10.25
C LEU A 157 11.63 17.69 11.41
N ARG A 158 12.93 17.93 11.17
CA ARG A 158 13.89 18.33 12.21
C ARG A 158 13.48 19.57 13.01
N ASP A 159 12.78 20.53 12.38
CA ASP A 159 12.30 21.76 13.05
C ASP A 159 11.11 21.49 13.99
N LYS A 160 10.50 20.30 13.89
CA LYS A 160 9.40 19.83 14.75
C LYS A 160 9.78 18.49 15.40
N PRO A 161 10.71 18.47 16.37
CA PRO A 161 11.29 17.23 16.90
C PRO A 161 10.26 16.22 17.43
N TRP A 162 9.23 16.72 18.11
CA TRP A 162 8.12 15.88 18.60
C TRP A 162 7.39 15.21 17.45
N GLN A 163 7.05 15.97 16.40
CA GLN A 163 6.34 15.46 15.23
C GLN A 163 7.20 14.46 14.45
N ALA A 164 8.50 14.73 14.29
CA ALA A 164 9.42 13.82 13.62
C ALA A 164 9.46 12.45 14.32
N ASN A 165 9.61 12.44 15.64
CA ASN A 165 9.59 11.21 16.41
C ASN A 165 8.23 10.50 16.33
N TYR A 166 7.13 11.25 16.51
CA TYR A 166 5.77 10.72 16.45
C TYR A 166 5.46 10.05 15.11
N VAL A 167 5.88 10.64 14.00
CA VAL A 167 5.68 10.09 12.66
C VAL A 167 6.45 8.77 12.46
N VAL A 168 7.69 8.68 12.96
CA VAL A 168 8.47 7.42 12.89
C VAL A 168 7.85 6.34 13.78
N ASP A 169 7.33 6.70 14.95
CA ASP A 169 6.60 5.75 15.82
C ASP A 169 5.32 5.23 15.17
N LEU A 170 4.54 6.14 14.57
CA LEU A 170 3.33 5.81 13.85
C LEU A 170 3.63 4.86 12.68
N LEU A 171 4.61 5.20 11.83
CA LEU A 171 5.01 4.37 10.72
C LEU A 171 5.53 3.00 11.21
N SER A 172 6.31 2.98 12.29
CA SER A 172 6.77 1.72 12.91
C SER A 172 5.61 0.85 13.39
N GLY A 173 4.55 1.44 13.94
CA GLY A 173 3.35 0.73 14.39
C GLY A 173 2.54 0.17 13.22
N MET A 174 2.34 0.98 12.17
CA MET A 174 1.67 0.56 10.95
C MET A 174 2.36 -0.62 10.28
N LEU A 175 3.69 -0.58 10.14
CA LEU A 175 4.44 -1.66 9.50
C LEU A 175 4.39 -2.97 10.30
N ARG A 176 4.37 -2.91 11.64
CA ARG A 176 4.16 -4.10 12.48
C ARG A 176 2.77 -4.71 12.27
N LEU A 177 1.74 -3.89 12.11
CA LEU A 177 0.40 -4.38 11.80
C LEU A 177 0.30 -4.91 10.38
N ALA A 178 1.03 -4.32 9.43
CA ALA A 178 1.14 -4.84 8.08
C ALA A 178 1.74 -6.26 8.07
N GLU A 179 2.78 -6.50 8.88
CA GLU A 179 3.33 -7.84 9.10
C GLU A 179 2.27 -8.79 9.68
N ALA A 180 1.54 -8.36 10.72
CA ALA A 180 0.47 -9.17 11.33
C ALA A 180 -0.68 -9.50 10.37
N TRP A 181 -0.96 -8.62 9.40
CA TRP A 181 -1.97 -8.82 8.35
C TRP A 181 -1.46 -9.58 7.13
N GLY A 182 -0.18 -10.00 7.12
CA GLY A 182 0.44 -10.69 5.98
C GLY A 182 0.59 -9.80 4.74
N MET A 183 0.61 -8.48 4.90
CA MET A 183 0.77 -7.52 3.80
C MET A 183 2.24 -7.30 3.41
N THR A 184 3.18 -7.61 4.31
CA THR A 184 4.62 -7.50 4.08
C THR A 184 5.35 -8.70 4.68
N GLN A 185 6.59 -8.92 4.24
CA GLN A 185 7.44 -9.99 4.77
C GLN A 185 7.87 -9.66 6.21
N PRO A 186 7.87 -10.66 7.11
CA PRO A 186 8.22 -10.43 8.51
C PRO A 186 9.70 -10.05 8.68
N GLY A 187 9.96 -9.11 9.60
CA GLY A 187 11.31 -8.81 10.09
C GLY A 187 12.00 -7.61 9.44
N ARG A 188 11.34 -6.91 8.51
CA ARG A 188 11.90 -5.76 7.79
C ARG A 188 11.24 -4.46 8.22
N ASN A 189 11.51 -4.02 9.45
CA ASN A 189 11.04 -2.73 9.95
C ASN A 189 12.14 -1.64 9.84
N PRO A 190 12.13 -0.78 8.80
CA PRO A 190 13.14 0.23 8.55
C PRO A 190 13.21 1.31 9.66
N CYS A 191 12.12 1.53 10.40
CA CYS A 191 12.03 2.56 11.44
C CYS A 191 12.87 2.25 12.69
N ARG A 192 13.26 0.99 12.94
CA ARG A 192 14.03 0.60 14.13
C ARG A 192 15.39 1.27 14.22
N SER A 193 16.00 1.55 13.08
CA SER A 193 17.38 2.07 12.98
C SER A 193 17.45 3.60 13.07
N VAL A 194 16.31 4.30 13.08
CA VAL A 194 16.25 5.76 13.07
C VAL A 194 16.36 6.29 14.50
N ARG A 195 17.45 7.02 14.78
CA ARG A 195 17.70 7.65 16.08
C ARG A 195 16.73 8.81 16.29
N ARG A 196 16.03 8.80 17.43
CA ARG A 196 15.03 9.83 17.75
C ARG A 196 15.67 11.11 18.26
N TYR A 197 15.01 12.23 18.00
CA TYR A 197 15.43 13.52 18.53
C TYR A 197 15.14 13.59 20.04
N ARG A 198 16.04 14.24 20.77
CA ARG A 198 15.84 14.49 22.20
C ARG A 198 14.75 15.55 22.36
N LEU A 199 13.69 15.21 23.08
CA LEU A 199 12.61 16.14 23.36
C LEU A 199 12.91 16.89 24.67
N GLN A 200 12.71 18.20 24.66
CA GLN A 200 12.67 19.00 25.87
C GLN A 200 11.20 19.18 26.25
N ALA A 201 10.83 18.73 27.45
CA ALA A 201 9.51 18.99 28.00
C ALA A 201 9.36 20.52 28.16
N ARG A 202 8.31 21.07 27.55
CA ARG A 202 7.95 22.48 27.70
C ARG A 202 6.89 22.59 28.79
N GLU A 203 7.29 22.28 30.02
CA GLU A 203 6.47 22.51 31.20
C GLU A 203 7.15 23.60 32.02
N ARG A 204 6.44 24.72 32.17
CA ARG A 204 6.85 25.82 33.04
C ARG A 204 5.75 26.03 34.07
N PHE A 205 6.14 26.02 35.34
CA PHE A 205 5.25 26.45 36.41
C PHE A 205 5.16 27.97 36.40
N LEU A 206 3.95 28.49 36.64
CA LEU A 206 3.74 29.92 36.85
C LEU A 206 4.49 30.35 38.11
N SER A 207 5.17 31.48 38.03
CA SER A 207 5.74 32.10 39.23
C SER A 207 4.63 32.55 40.19
N PRO A 208 4.91 32.75 41.49
CA PRO A 208 3.93 33.26 42.43
C PRO A 208 3.31 34.60 42.02
N GLU A 209 4.07 35.45 41.32
CA GLU A 209 3.58 36.73 40.79
C GLU A 209 2.64 36.56 39.61
N GLU A 210 2.99 35.69 38.65
CA GLU A 210 2.12 35.35 37.52
C GLU A 210 0.84 34.66 37.99
N TYR A 211 0.93 33.81 39.02
CA TYR A 211 -0.24 33.17 39.61
C TYR A 211 -1.18 34.19 40.27
N ARG A 212 -0.61 35.18 40.99
CA ARG A 212 -1.40 36.29 41.55
C ARG A 212 -1.99 37.19 40.47
N ALA A 213 -1.26 37.48 39.39
CA ALA A 213 -1.77 38.25 38.26
C ALA A 213 -2.92 37.52 37.56
N LEU A 214 -2.78 36.22 37.32
CA LEU A 214 -3.84 35.37 36.78
C LEU A 214 -5.06 35.35 37.71
N GLY A 215 -4.86 35.22 39.01
CA GLY A 215 -5.93 35.25 40.01
C GLY A 215 -6.74 36.55 40.00
N ARG A 216 -6.08 37.70 39.82
CA ARG A 216 -6.78 39.01 39.71
C ARG A 216 -7.66 39.10 38.48
N VAL A 217 -7.12 38.77 37.30
CA VAL A 217 -7.86 38.79 36.03
C VAL A 217 -9.03 37.81 36.06
N LEU A 218 -8.84 36.65 36.69
CA LEU A 218 -9.92 35.70 36.90
C LEU A 218 -11.01 36.32 37.78
N ASN A 219 -10.70 36.87 38.95
CA ASN A 219 -11.72 37.47 39.83
C ASN A 219 -12.47 38.63 39.14
N GLU A 220 -11.78 39.51 38.41
CA GLU A 220 -12.42 40.60 37.65
C GLU A 220 -13.37 40.08 36.55
N ALA A 221 -13.05 38.94 35.93
CA ALA A 221 -13.92 38.31 34.93
C ALA A 221 -15.15 37.61 35.55
N GLU A 222 -15.05 37.16 36.81
CA GLU A 222 -16.14 36.62 37.62
C GLU A 222 -17.15 37.74 37.97
N ASP A 223 -16.64 38.89 38.43
CA ASP A 223 -17.45 40.06 38.79
C ASP A 223 -18.16 40.68 37.58
N ASN A 224 -17.54 40.64 36.39
CA ASN A 224 -18.10 41.15 35.14
C ASN A 224 -18.99 40.13 34.39
N GLY A 225 -19.26 38.94 34.97
CA GLY A 225 -20.18 37.95 34.42
C GLY A 225 -19.81 37.38 33.04
N THR A 226 -18.55 37.50 32.62
CA THR A 226 -18.13 37.24 31.23
C THR A 226 -17.74 35.78 30.96
N VAL A 227 -17.66 34.92 32.00
CA VAL A 227 -17.14 33.55 31.88
C VAL A 227 -17.94 32.53 32.72
N ILE A 228 -17.97 31.27 32.26
CA ILE A 228 -18.72 30.16 32.86
C ILE A 228 -18.08 29.74 34.22
N PRO A 229 -18.84 29.67 35.33
CA PRO A 229 -18.31 29.38 36.68
C PRO A 229 -17.53 28.06 36.83
N SER A 230 -17.77 27.06 35.98
CA SER A 230 -17.09 25.77 36.03
C SER A 230 -15.61 25.82 35.66
N ALA A 231 -15.18 26.81 34.87
CA ALA A 231 -13.77 27.02 34.51
C ALA A 231 -12.93 27.55 35.70
N PHE A 232 -13.56 28.25 36.65
CA PHE A 232 -12.92 28.79 37.86
C PHE A 232 -12.62 27.71 38.89
N SER A 233 -13.54 26.77 39.07
CA SER A 233 -13.39 25.69 40.06
C SER A 233 -12.18 24.79 39.75
N CYS A 234 -11.92 24.49 38.48
CA CYS A 234 -10.77 23.69 38.06
C CYS A 234 -9.43 24.41 38.23
N SER A 235 -9.35 25.71 37.96
CA SER A 235 -8.11 26.50 38.11
C SER A 235 -7.76 26.77 39.58
N ARG A 236 -8.78 27.00 40.44
CA ARG A 236 -8.59 27.11 41.91
C ARG A 236 -8.25 25.76 42.56
N ALA A 237 -8.75 24.63 42.06
CA ALA A 237 -8.42 23.30 42.57
C ALA A 237 -6.98 22.89 42.25
N ALA A 238 -6.46 23.23 41.06
CA ALA A 238 -5.08 22.94 40.67
C ALA A 238 -4.02 23.71 41.48
N GLY A 239 -4.39 24.83 42.11
CA GLY A 239 -3.53 25.59 43.03
C GLY A 239 -3.72 25.26 44.51
N ARG A 240 -4.63 24.33 44.87
CA ARG A 240 -4.92 23.93 46.26
C ARG A 240 -4.12 22.71 46.74
N THR A 241 -3.22 22.16 45.94
CA THR A 241 -2.15 21.28 46.44
C THR A 241 -1.14 22.13 47.19
N ARG A 242 -1.44 22.30 48.49
CA ARG A 242 -0.61 22.95 49.51
C ARG A 242 0.78 22.33 49.57
N PHE A 243 1.78 23.14 49.94
CA PHE A 243 2.90 22.68 50.76
C PHE A 243 2.40 22.19 52.12
#